data_AF-A0A0W1GGX2-F1
#
_entry.id   AF-A0A0W1GGX2-F1
#
_cell.length_a   1.000
_cell.length_b   1.000
_cell.length_c   1.000
_cell.angle_alpha   90.00
_cell.angle_beta   90.00
_cell.angle_gamma   90.00
#
_symmetry.space_group_name_H-M   'P 1'
#
loop_
_entity.id
_entity.type
_entity.pdbx_description
1 polymer ?
#
loop_
_entity_poly.entity_id
_entity_poly.type
_entity_poly.pdbx_seq_one_letter_code
_entity_poly.pdbx_strand_id
1 'polypeptide(L)'
;MMAAGGQGPMPAQVFISYSSKDRTIANMLCALLEERGHRCWIAPRDIVPGTSWGEAIIDALKSSTLFVLVFSRHANESPQILREVERAVHLGLPILPFRIEDVMPERSLEYFMSVPHWFDALSPPVEDHVDKLADVVAMLIAGPKTGYVPGKPRGAKRLSWNNGLVRAVAGGAALAVLLLAAWLGGLAPPASPVGWIAALLALAIPAGVAGSGQVTWWTTRAMRGALLALLLVAAGVYGWASSSYVIAGEQGAPLVRGTECTLDAKLVYESECPDLPSDALADAAYDPATLWTAASIGRVKWMLGGSWGLIAAAASLLVTGWLGGPRRLKQEG
;
A
#
# COMPACT_ATOMS: atom_id res chain seq x y z
N MET A 1 -38.33 -3.08 -56.40
CA MET A 1 -38.38 -2.17 -55.22
C MET A 1 -39.21 -2.86 -54.15
N MET A 2 -38.57 -3.47 -53.16
CA MET A 2 -39.24 -4.05 -51.99
C MET A 2 -38.51 -3.68 -50.70
N ALA A 3 -39.31 -3.20 -49.76
CA ALA A 3 -39.19 -3.22 -48.30
C ALA A 3 -37.96 -2.56 -47.63
N ALA A 4 -38.17 -1.31 -47.20
CA ALA A 4 -37.60 -0.79 -45.97
C ALA A 4 -38.12 -1.63 -44.78
N GLY A 5 -37.23 -2.38 -44.13
CA GLY A 5 -37.46 -2.99 -42.83
C GLY A 5 -36.85 -2.12 -41.75
N GLY A 6 -37.69 -1.32 -41.08
CA GLY A 6 -37.28 -0.56 -39.90
C GLY A 6 -36.83 -1.51 -38.79
N GLN A 7 -35.58 -1.40 -38.36
CA GLN A 7 -35.15 -1.98 -37.09
C GLN A 7 -35.79 -1.13 -35.99
N GLY A 8 -36.84 -1.68 -35.34
CA GLY A 8 -37.28 -1.17 -34.06
C GLY A 8 -36.13 -1.22 -33.03
N PRO A 9 -36.19 -0.44 -31.95
CA PRO A 9 -35.15 -0.42 -30.92
C PRO A 9 -34.89 -1.86 -30.44
N MET A 10 -33.64 -2.31 -30.54
CA MET A 10 -33.28 -3.65 -30.11
C MET A 10 -33.44 -3.79 -28.59
N PRO A 11 -33.97 -4.91 -28.09
CA PRO A 11 -34.38 -5.06 -26.70
C PRO A 11 -33.21 -4.87 -25.73
N ALA A 12 -33.40 -4.10 -24.66
CA ALA A 12 -32.44 -4.01 -23.57
C ALA A 12 -32.25 -5.41 -22.93
N GLN A 13 -31.06 -5.74 -22.46
CA GLN A 13 -30.83 -7.02 -21.77
C GLN A 13 -30.97 -6.85 -20.25
N VAL A 14 -30.59 -5.68 -19.74
CA VAL A 14 -30.56 -5.39 -18.30
C VAL A 14 -31.39 -4.14 -18.00
N PHE A 15 -32.40 -4.29 -17.14
CA PHE A 15 -33.15 -3.17 -16.57
C PHE A 15 -32.51 -2.74 -15.25
N ILE A 16 -32.13 -1.47 -15.09
CA ILE A 16 -31.55 -0.95 -13.85
C ILE A 16 -32.58 -0.09 -13.11
N SER A 17 -33.11 -0.60 -12.01
CA SER A 17 -33.97 0.13 -11.09
C SER A 17 -33.15 0.74 -9.95
N TYR A 18 -33.32 2.03 -9.69
CA TYR A 18 -32.55 2.77 -8.67
C TYR A 18 -33.33 3.99 -8.18
N SER A 19 -33.00 4.49 -6.99
CA SER A 19 -33.57 5.75 -6.50
C SER A 19 -32.88 6.94 -7.17
N SER A 20 -33.61 8.01 -7.48
CA SER A 20 -33.01 9.21 -8.10
C SER A 20 -31.86 9.81 -7.28
N LYS A 21 -31.83 9.55 -5.96
CA LYS A 21 -30.74 9.92 -5.04
C LYS A 21 -29.46 9.10 -5.22
N ASP A 22 -29.55 7.90 -5.81
CA ASP A 22 -28.44 6.97 -6.04
C ASP A 22 -27.94 6.98 -7.49
N ARG A 23 -28.30 8.04 -8.24
CA ARG A 23 -28.03 8.17 -9.68
C ARG A 23 -26.56 8.00 -10.04
N THR A 24 -25.65 8.51 -9.22
CA THR A 24 -24.20 8.42 -9.49
C THR A 24 -23.75 6.97 -9.57
N ILE A 25 -24.18 6.12 -8.63
CA ILE A 25 -23.81 4.71 -8.59
C ILE A 25 -24.53 3.94 -9.70
N ALA A 26 -25.80 4.23 -9.94
CA ALA A 26 -26.56 3.59 -11.03
C ALA A 26 -25.98 3.88 -12.42
N ASN A 27 -25.52 5.12 -12.66
CA ASN A 27 -24.87 5.49 -13.91
C ASN A 27 -23.50 4.82 -14.08
N MET A 28 -22.72 4.71 -12.99
CA MET A 28 -21.45 3.98 -13.00
C MET A 28 -21.67 2.49 -13.33
N LEU A 29 -22.67 1.87 -12.70
CA LEU A 29 -23.07 0.50 -12.97
C LEU A 29 -23.47 0.31 -14.44
N CYS A 30 -24.32 1.20 -14.95
CA CYS A 30 -24.76 1.19 -16.33
C CYS A 30 -23.57 1.26 -17.31
N ALA A 31 -22.64 2.18 -17.10
CA ALA A 31 -21.47 2.35 -17.95
C ALA A 31 -20.58 1.08 -17.95
N LEU A 32 -20.31 0.50 -16.79
CA LEU A 32 -19.46 -0.69 -16.67
C LEU A 32 -20.08 -1.96 -17.27
N LEU A 33 -21.42 -2.07 -17.26
CA LEU A 33 -22.13 -3.15 -17.94
C LEU A 33 -22.12 -2.96 -19.46
N GLU A 34 -22.31 -1.72 -19.94
CA GLU A 34 -22.26 -1.38 -21.36
C GLU A 34 -20.85 -1.56 -21.95
N GLU A 35 -19.79 -1.21 -21.22
CA GLU A 35 -18.40 -1.48 -21.61
C GLU A 35 -18.12 -2.98 -21.82
N ARG A 36 -18.84 -3.85 -21.10
CA ARG A 36 -18.75 -5.31 -21.23
C ARG A 36 -19.71 -5.89 -22.27
N GLY A 37 -20.39 -5.04 -23.03
CA GLY A 37 -21.27 -5.44 -24.14
C GLY A 37 -22.71 -5.75 -23.74
N HIS A 38 -23.12 -5.46 -22.49
CA HIS A 38 -24.50 -5.62 -22.06
C HIS A 38 -25.31 -4.35 -22.32
N ARG A 39 -26.44 -4.47 -23.03
CA ARG A 39 -27.35 -3.34 -23.24
C ARG A 39 -28.16 -3.07 -21.98
N CYS A 40 -28.00 -1.88 -21.40
CA CYS A 40 -28.71 -1.46 -20.21
C CYS A 40 -29.85 -0.49 -20.55
N TRP A 41 -30.92 -0.54 -19.77
CA TRP A 41 -31.97 0.46 -19.75
C TRP A 41 -32.01 1.12 -18.38
N ILE A 42 -31.94 2.46 -18.36
CA ILE A 42 -31.96 3.28 -17.15
C ILE A 42 -32.77 4.58 -17.36
N ALA A 43 -33.73 4.84 -16.48
CA ALA A 43 -34.46 6.11 -16.49
C ALA A 43 -33.61 7.24 -15.85
N PRO A 44 -33.70 8.51 -16.29
CA PRO A 44 -34.50 9.01 -17.42
C PRO A 44 -33.82 8.88 -18.79
N ARG A 45 -32.56 8.43 -18.86
CA ARG A 45 -31.73 8.43 -20.08
C ARG A 45 -32.42 7.77 -21.27
N ASP A 46 -33.07 6.64 -21.02
CA ASP A 46 -33.64 5.77 -22.05
C ASP A 46 -35.16 5.93 -22.21
N ILE A 47 -35.74 6.99 -21.63
CA ILE A 47 -37.13 7.38 -21.84
C ILE A 47 -37.19 8.38 -22.99
N VAL A 48 -37.85 8.00 -24.08
CA VAL A 48 -38.01 8.86 -25.26
C VAL A 48 -38.87 10.08 -24.91
N PRO A 49 -38.38 11.32 -25.09
CA PRO A 49 -39.17 12.52 -24.81
C PRO A 49 -40.50 12.51 -25.56
N GLY A 50 -41.60 12.79 -24.85
CA GLY A 50 -42.96 12.77 -25.41
C GLY A 50 -43.70 11.44 -25.30
N THR A 51 -43.06 10.37 -24.80
CA THR A 51 -43.75 9.11 -24.45
C THR A 51 -44.25 9.13 -23.00
N SER A 52 -45.28 8.34 -22.69
CA SER A 52 -45.75 8.15 -21.33
C SER A 52 -44.67 7.44 -20.51
N TRP A 53 -44.23 8.08 -19.42
CA TRP A 53 -43.18 7.55 -18.54
C TRP A 53 -43.49 6.14 -18.04
N GLY A 54 -44.74 5.89 -17.67
CA GLY A 54 -45.18 4.57 -17.19
C GLY A 54 -45.13 3.51 -18.29
N GLU A 55 -45.55 3.86 -19.51
CA GLU A 55 -45.51 2.93 -20.66
C GLU A 55 -44.08 2.56 -21.02
N ALA A 56 -43.18 3.56 -21.08
CA ALA A 56 -41.77 3.34 -21.36
C ALA A 56 -41.11 2.37 -20.36
N ILE A 57 -41.43 2.49 -19.06
CA ILE A 57 -40.95 1.57 -18.02
C ILE A 57 -41.48 0.15 -18.26
N ILE A 58 -42.77 0.00 -18.53
CA ILE A 58 -43.40 -1.32 -18.72
C ILE A 58 -42.83 -2.01 -19.95
N ASP A 59 -42.64 -1.28 -21.05
CA ASP A 59 -42.08 -1.84 -22.29
C ASP A 59 -40.60 -2.19 -22.13
N ALA A 60 -39.83 -1.39 -21.38
CA ALA A 60 -38.46 -1.71 -21.01
C ALA A 60 -38.38 -2.98 -20.14
N LEU A 61 -39.26 -3.14 -19.16
CA LEU A 61 -39.34 -4.35 -18.33
C LEU A 61 -39.65 -5.58 -19.18
N LYS A 62 -40.65 -5.51 -20.07
CA LYS A 62 -41.03 -6.64 -20.93
C LYS A 62 -39.93 -7.06 -21.91
N SER A 63 -39.09 -6.12 -22.33
CA SER A 63 -38.00 -6.38 -23.28
C SER A 63 -36.69 -6.81 -22.62
N SER A 64 -36.58 -6.70 -21.28
CA SER A 64 -35.37 -7.04 -20.52
C SER A 64 -35.28 -8.51 -20.18
N THR A 65 -34.05 -9.02 -19.99
CA THR A 65 -33.79 -10.41 -19.57
C THR A 65 -33.32 -10.51 -18.12
N LEU A 66 -32.87 -9.40 -17.52
CA LEU A 66 -32.42 -9.32 -16.13
C LEU A 66 -32.90 -8.00 -15.52
N PHE A 67 -33.36 -8.03 -14.26
CA PHE A 67 -33.70 -6.86 -13.47
C PHE A 67 -32.64 -6.66 -12.39
N VAL A 68 -31.90 -5.55 -12.45
CA VAL A 68 -30.91 -5.18 -11.44
C VAL A 68 -31.47 -4.07 -10.57
N LEU A 69 -31.51 -4.29 -9.26
CA LEU A 69 -31.99 -3.31 -8.29
C LEU A 69 -30.81 -2.72 -7.53
N VAL A 70 -30.54 -1.43 -7.69
CA VAL A 70 -29.62 -0.70 -6.81
C VAL A 70 -30.35 -0.42 -5.50
N PHE A 71 -29.97 -1.14 -4.46
CA PHE A 71 -30.69 -1.18 -3.20
C PHE A 71 -30.00 -0.34 -2.10
N SER A 72 -30.76 0.62 -1.56
CA SER A 72 -30.36 1.61 -0.55
C SER A 72 -31.55 1.95 0.35
N ARG A 73 -31.34 2.78 1.39
CA ARG A 73 -32.45 3.36 2.17
C ARG A 73 -33.42 4.13 1.29
N HIS A 74 -32.90 4.84 0.29
CA HIS A 74 -33.71 5.61 -0.64
C HIS A 74 -34.52 4.73 -1.60
N ALA A 75 -34.02 3.54 -1.91
CA ALA A 75 -34.76 2.55 -2.68
C ALA A 75 -35.92 1.96 -1.85
N ASN A 76 -35.66 1.66 -0.58
CA ASN A 76 -36.67 1.18 0.39
C ASN A 76 -37.88 2.09 0.53
N GLU A 77 -37.66 3.40 0.55
CA GLU A 77 -38.72 4.39 0.77
C GLU A 77 -39.49 4.73 -0.52
N SER A 78 -39.07 4.23 -1.68
CA SER A 78 -39.62 4.63 -2.98
C SER A 78 -40.82 3.76 -3.40
N PRO A 79 -42.03 4.34 -3.51
CA PRO A 79 -43.20 3.61 -3.99
C PRO A 79 -43.08 3.20 -5.46
N GLN A 80 -42.29 3.94 -6.24
CA GLN A 80 -42.07 3.64 -7.65
C GLN A 80 -41.20 2.39 -7.83
N ILE A 81 -40.14 2.25 -7.03
CA ILE A 81 -39.27 1.07 -7.06
C ILE A 81 -40.05 -0.18 -6.63
N LEU A 82 -40.91 -0.05 -5.61
CA LEU A 82 -41.80 -1.14 -5.22
C LEU A 82 -42.68 -1.64 -6.39
N ARG A 83 -43.27 -0.72 -7.15
CA ARG A 83 -44.09 -1.07 -8.33
C ARG A 83 -43.26 -1.72 -9.45
N GLU A 84 -42.04 -1.26 -9.66
CA GLU A 84 -41.12 -1.85 -10.64
C GLU A 84 -40.70 -3.26 -10.25
N VAL A 85 -40.37 -3.48 -8.97
CA VAL A 85 -40.04 -4.80 -8.42
C VAL A 85 -41.22 -5.75 -8.52
N GLU A 86 -42.42 -5.32 -8.10
CA GLU A 86 -43.65 -6.11 -8.23
C GLU A 86 -43.88 -6.51 -9.69
N ARG A 87 -43.69 -5.57 -10.64
CA ARG A 87 -43.86 -5.84 -12.06
C ARG A 87 -42.80 -6.81 -12.58
N ALA A 88 -41.55 -6.68 -12.16
CA ALA A 88 -40.46 -7.58 -12.56
C ALA A 88 -40.72 -9.01 -12.07
N VAL A 89 -41.18 -9.17 -10.82
CA VAL A 89 -41.62 -10.45 -10.25
C VAL A 89 -42.77 -11.03 -11.07
N HIS A 90 -43.79 -10.22 -11.39
CA HIS A 90 -44.94 -10.66 -12.18
C HIS A 90 -44.55 -11.13 -13.59
N LEU A 91 -43.54 -10.51 -14.21
CA LEU A 91 -42.99 -10.90 -15.51
C LEU A 91 -42.02 -12.10 -15.43
N GLY A 92 -41.71 -12.60 -14.22
CA GLY A 92 -40.75 -13.68 -14.03
C GLY A 92 -39.31 -13.29 -14.34
N LEU A 93 -38.98 -12.00 -14.31
CA LEU A 93 -37.62 -11.52 -14.53
C LEU A 93 -36.74 -11.91 -13.33
N PRO A 94 -35.55 -12.49 -13.56
CA PRO A 94 -34.57 -12.67 -12.50
C PRO A 94 -34.21 -11.32 -11.89
N ILE A 95 -34.29 -11.21 -10.57
CA ILE A 95 -33.96 -9.99 -9.82
C ILE A 95 -32.59 -10.17 -9.18
N LEU A 96 -31.69 -9.23 -9.44
CA LEU A 96 -30.36 -9.15 -8.87
C LEU A 96 -30.23 -7.90 -7.99
N PRO A 97 -30.38 -8.04 -6.66
CA PRO A 97 -30.21 -6.92 -5.73
C PRO A 97 -28.72 -6.56 -5.61
N PHE A 98 -28.37 -5.34 -6.00
CA PHE A 98 -27.06 -4.71 -5.80
C PHE A 98 -27.15 -3.76 -4.59
N ARG A 99 -26.77 -4.27 -3.42
CA ARG A 99 -26.90 -3.53 -2.16
C ARG A 99 -25.74 -2.57 -1.96
N ILE A 100 -26.03 -1.27 -1.95
CA ILE A 100 -25.04 -0.18 -1.79
C ILE A 100 -25.01 0.41 -0.38
N GLU A 101 -26.00 0.11 0.45
CA GLU A 101 -26.06 0.50 1.86
C GLU A 101 -26.47 -0.68 2.73
N ASP A 102 -25.93 -0.75 3.96
CA ASP A 102 -26.25 -1.80 4.93
C ASP A 102 -27.60 -1.54 5.61
N VAL A 103 -28.67 -1.64 4.82
CA VAL A 103 -30.08 -1.57 5.27
C VAL A 103 -30.83 -2.81 4.84
N MET A 104 -31.84 -3.24 5.62
CA MET A 104 -32.71 -4.37 5.26
C MET A 104 -33.95 -3.87 4.52
N PRO A 105 -34.60 -4.68 3.66
CA PRO A 105 -35.85 -4.29 3.02
C PRO A 105 -36.94 -4.15 4.07
N GLU A 106 -37.81 -3.16 3.90
CA GLU A 106 -38.94 -2.96 4.80
C GLU A 106 -40.27 -3.29 4.11
N ARG A 107 -41.22 -3.78 4.91
CA ARG A 107 -42.64 -3.89 4.54
C ARG A 107 -42.84 -4.70 3.26
N SER A 108 -43.54 -4.14 2.27
CA SER A 108 -43.91 -4.82 1.04
C SER A 108 -42.71 -5.21 0.17
N LEU A 109 -41.57 -4.52 0.29
CA LEU A 109 -40.38 -4.82 -0.50
C LEU A 109 -39.67 -6.08 0.03
N GLU A 110 -39.73 -6.33 1.34
CA GLU A 110 -39.20 -7.54 1.97
C GLU A 110 -39.85 -8.81 1.41
N TYR A 111 -41.16 -8.77 1.17
CA TYR A 111 -41.88 -9.90 0.58
C TYR A 111 -41.28 -10.32 -0.77
N PHE A 112 -41.00 -9.35 -1.65
CA PHE A 112 -40.44 -9.62 -2.97
C PHE A 112 -38.93 -9.91 -2.97
N MET A 113 -38.21 -9.42 -1.96
CA MET A 113 -36.74 -9.55 -1.85
C MET A 113 -36.25 -10.65 -0.92
N SER A 114 -37.16 -11.38 -0.27
CA SER A 114 -36.84 -12.47 0.67
C SER A 114 -36.28 -13.74 0.01
N VAL A 115 -36.46 -13.88 -1.31
CA VAL A 115 -36.13 -15.11 -2.07
C VAL A 115 -34.82 -15.02 -2.87
N PRO A 116 -34.45 -13.90 -3.51
CA PRO A 116 -33.20 -13.81 -4.28
C PRO A 116 -31.95 -13.81 -3.40
N HIS A 117 -30.83 -14.38 -3.88
CA HIS A 117 -29.52 -14.19 -3.25
C HIS A 117 -29.01 -12.76 -3.50
N TRP A 118 -28.52 -12.11 -2.46
CA TRP A 118 -28.10 -10.70 -2.52
C TRP A 118 -26.68 -10.56 -3.07
N PHE A 119 -26.42 -9.50 -3.83
CA PHE A 119 -25.07 -9.09 -4.20
C PHE A 119 -24.69 -7.85 -3.39
N ASP A 120 -23.90 -8.06 -2.35
CA ASP A 120 -23.51 -6.99 -1.41
C ASP A 120 -22.29 -6.20 -1.91
N ALA A 121 -22.48 -4.89 -2.10
CA ALA A 121 -21.44 -3.91 -2.41
C ALA A 121 -21.16 -2.99 -1.22
N LEU A 122 -21.12 -3.59 -0.02
CA LEU A 122 -21.01 -2.87 1.26
C LEU A 122 -19.57 -2.45 1.62
N SER A 123 -18.57 -2.90 0.88
CA SER A 123 -17.16 -2.59 1.14
C SER A 123 -16.60 -1.62 0.10
N PRO A 124 -15.94 -0.51 0.50
CA PRO A 124 -15.21 0.34 -0.45
C PRO A 124 -13.99 -0.39 -1.05
N PRO A 125 -13.62 -0.17 -2.32
CA PRO A 125 -14.26 0.69 -3.33
C PRO A 125 -15.43 -0.01 -4.05
N VAL A 126 -16.52 0.73 -4.32
CA VAL A 126 -17.76 0.19 -4.94
C VAL A 126 -17.51 -0.33 -6.35
N GLU A 127 -16.53 0.25 -7.06
CA GLU A 127 -16.11 -0.09 -8.41
C GLU A 127 -15.70 -1.58 -8.53
N ASP A 128 -15.01 -2.12 -7.52
CA ASP A 128 -14.57 -3.53 -7.50
C ASP A 128 -15.77 -4.50 -7.36
N HIS A 129 -16.87 -4.04 -6.75
CA HIS A 129 -18.10 -4.81 -6.62
C HIS A 129 -18.91 -4.77 -7.92
N VAL A 130 -18.87 -3.66 -8.66
CA VAL A 130 -19.53 -3.53 -9.96
C VAL A 130 -18.90 -4.46 -11.00
N ASP A 131 -17.58 -4.63 -11.00
CA ASP A 131 -16.89 -5.56 -11.89
C ASP A 131 -17.36 -7.02 -11.69
N LYS A 132 -17.44 -7.45 -10.43
CA LYS A 132 -17.96 -8.77 -10.06
C LYS A 132 -19.44 -8.93 -10.40
N LEU A 133 -20.24 -7.87 -10.23
CA LEU A 133 -21.64 -7.89 -10.61
C LEU A 133 -21.79 -8.09 -12.12
N ALA A 134 -20.94 -7.46 -12.93
CA ALA A 134 -20.98 -7.62 -14.37
C ALA A 134 -20.61 -9.05 -14.81
N ASP A 135 -19.65 -9.70 -14.14
CA ASP A 135 -19.36 -11.12 -14.38
C ASP A 135 -20.56 -12.01 -14.05
N VAL A 136 -21.29 -11.73 -12.96
CA VAL A 136 -22.52 -12.45 -12.59
C VAL A 136 -23.62 -12.21 -13.62
N VAL A 137 -23.80 -10.97 -14.07
CA VAL A 137 -24.75 -10.61 -15.13
C VAL A 137 -24.43 -11.38 -16.41
N ALA A 138 -23.16 -11.45 -16.81
CA ALA A 138 -22.72 -12.23 -17.96
C ALA A 138 -23.05 -13.72 -17.83
N MET A 139 -22.84 -14.30 -16.65
CA MET A 139 -23.20 -15.70 -16.38
C MET A 139 -24.72 -15.94 -16.45
N LEU A 140 -25.51 -15.04 -15.88
CA LEU A 140 -26.98 -15.15 -15.88
C LEU A 140 -27.57 -14.98 -17.28
N ILE A 141 -26.98 -14.13 -18.13
CA ILE A 141 -27.44 -13.90 -19.50
C ILE A 141 -26.98 -15.01 -20.46
N ALA A 142 -25.74 -15.53 -20.32
CA ALA A 142 -25.17 -16.51 -21.24
C ALA A 142 -25.64 -17.97 -20.97
N GLY A 143 -26.24 -18.25 -19.81
CA GLY A 143 -26.56 -19.60 -19.35
C GLY A 143 -25.32 -20.38 -18.90
N PRO A 144 -25.46 -21.53 -18.20
CA PRO A 144 -24.35 -22.23 -17.57
C PRO A 144 -23.46 -22.91 -18.61
N LYS A 145 -22.42 -22.19 -19.07
CA LYS A 145 -21.26 -22.80 -19.75
C LYS A 145 -19.97 -22.28 -19.14
N THR A 146 -19.28 -23.23 -18.48
CA THR A 146 -17.85 -23.26 -18.16
C THR A 146 -17.25 -22.12 -17.34
N GLY A 147 -16.98 -22.44 -16.07
CA GLY A 147 -15.80 -21.98 -15.32
C GLY A 147 -15.59 -20.48 -15.21
N TYR A 148 -16.14 -19.88 -14.15
CA TYR A 148 -15.72 -18.56 -13.69
C TYR A 148 -14.19 -18.52 -13.52
N VAL A 149 -13.52 -17.73 -14.37
CA VAL A 149 -12.12 -17.34 -14.17
C VAL A 149 -12.17 -15.89 -13.68
N PRO A 150 -11.95 -15.61 -12.38
CA PRO A 150 -12.05 -14.26 -11.86
C PRO A 150 -11.13 -13.32 -12.63
N GLY A 151 -11.70 -12.25 -13.20
CA GLY A 151 -10.95 -11.14 -13.77
C GLY A 151 -10.06 -10.52 -12.69
N LYS A 152 -8.79 -10.27 -13.04
CA LYS A 152 -7.82 -9.66 -12.13
C LYS A 152 -8.33 -8.25 -11.74
N PRO A 153 -8.58 -7.95 -10.45
CA PRO A 153 -9.19 -6.69 -10.05
C PRO A 153 -8.34 -5.50 -10.51
N ARG A 154 -8.99 -4.50 -11.11
CA ARG A 154 -8.40 -3.19 -11.44
C ARG A 154 -8.86 -2.14 -10.42
N GLY A 155 -8.70 -2.44 -9.13
CA GLY A 155 -8.84 -1.47 -8.04
C GLY A 155 -7.47 -0.87 -7.66
N ALA A 156 -7.47 0.41 -7.28
CA ALA A 156 -6.30 1.16 -6.81
C ALA A 156 -5.39 0.27 -5.96
N LYS A 157 -4.08 0.21 -6.30
CA LYS A 157 -3.11 -0.72 -5.69
C LYS A 157 -3.22 -0.70 -4.16
N ARG A 158 -4.05 -1.58 -3.58
CA ARG A 158 -3.97 -1.94 -2.17
C ARG A 158 -2.53 -2.37 -1.99
N LEU A 159 -1.80 -1.68 -1.11
CA LEU A 159 -0.42 -1.99 -0.83
C LEU A 159 -0.38 -3.44 -0.32
N SER A 160 -0.10 -4.37 -1.23
CA SER A 160 -0.11 -5.78 -0.92
C SER A 160 1.09 -6.04 -0.04
N TRP A 161 0.84 -6.19 1.26
CA TRP A 161 1.84 -6.64 2.22
C TRP A 161 2.39 -8.02 1.88
N ASN A 162 1.77 -8.76 0.95
CA ASN A 162 2.31 -10.01 0.41
C ASN A 162 3.37 -9.79 -0.69
N ASN A 163 3.55 -8.56 -1.17
CA ASN A 163 4.63 -8.22 -2.10
C ASN A 163 5.96 -8.10 -1.34
N GLY A 164 6.97 -8.87 -1.76
CA GLY A 164 8.32 -8.82 -1.20
C GLY A 164 8.94 -7.42 -1.25
N LEU A 165 8.64 -6.64 -2.30
CA LEU A 165 9.08 -5.24 -2.46
C LEU A 165 8.49 -4.33 -1.37
N VAL A 166 7.19 -4.45 -1.11
CA VAL A 166 6.49 -3.64 -0.09
C VAL A 166 7.08 -3.91 1.30
N ARG A 167 7.28 -5.19 1.63
CA ARG A 167 7.84 -5.60 2.92
C ARG A 167 9.30 -5.14 3.06
N ALA A 168 10.09 -5.24 2.00
CA ALA A 168 11.48 -4.78 1.99
C ALA A 168 11.57 -3.26 2.22
N VAL A 169 10.76 -2.47 1.52
CA VAL A 169 10.72 -1.00 1.69
C VAL A 169 10.24 -0.61 3.09
N ALA A 170 9.19 -1.25 3.60
CA ALA A 170 8.69 -0.99 4.95
C ALA A 170 9.74 -1.33 6.03
N GLY A 171 10.43 -2.46 5.90
CA GLY A 171 11.52 -2.83 6.80
C GLY A 171 12.72 -1.89 6.72
N GLY A 172 13.07 -1.45 5.51
CA GLY A 172 14.08 -0.41 5.29
C GLY A 172 13.75 0.90 5.98
N ALA A 173 12.51 1.35 5.87
CA ALA A 173 12.03 2.55 6.55
C ALA A 173 12.08 2.42 8.07
N ALA A 174 11.67 1.29 8.64
CA ALA A 174 11.79 1.04 10.07
C ALA A 174 13.26 1.08 10.53
N LEU A 175 14.18 0.48 9.76
CA LEU A 175 15.61 0.49 10.07
C LEU A 175 16.21 1.90 9.96
N ALA A 176 15.81 2.68 8.96
CA ALA A 176 16.25 4.07 8.82
C ALA A 176 15.82 4.93 10.02
N VAL A 177 14.58 4.75 10.50
CA VAL A 177 14.09 5.42 11.72
C VAL A 177 14.90 5.01 12.95
N LEU A 178 15.23 3.71 13.10
CA LEU A 178 16.05 3.23 14.21
C LEU A 178 17.48 3.79 14.17
N LEU A 179 18.11 3.85 12.99
CA LEU A 179 19.44 4.44 12.82
C LEU A 179 19.43 5.95 13.09
N LEU A 180 18.38 6.65 12.67
CA LEU A 180 18.18 8.07 12.99
C LEU A 180 17.99 8.28 14.50
N ALA A 181 17.18 7.46 15.15
CA ALA A 181 16.96 7.53 16.60
C ALA A 181 18.24 7.22 17.38
N ALA A 182 19.02 6.23 16.95
CA ALA A 182 20.32 5.93 17.56
C ALA A 182 21.32 7.07 17.37
N TRP A 183 21.28 7.76 16.24
CA TRP A 183 22.11 8.95 16.01
C TRP A 183 21.70 10.13 16.88
N LEU A 184 20.41 10.45 16.95
CA LEU A 184 19.88 11.51 17.81
C LEU A 184 20.08 11.21 19.31
N GLY A 185 20.09 9.94 19.69
CA GLY A 185 20.36 9.48 21.06
C GLY A 185 21.84 9.37 21.43
N GLY A 186 22.77 9.80 20.56
CA GLY A 186 24.21 9.83 20.86
C GLY A 186 24.92 8.46 20.79
N LEU A 187 24.25 7.41 20.30
CA LEU A 187 24.85 6.09 20.08
C LEU A 187 25.68 6.01 18.80
N ALA A 188 25.53 6.99 17.90
CA ALA A 188 26.20 7.06 16.60
C ALA A 188 27.40 8.05 16.62
N PRO A 189 28.25 8.08 15.58
CA PRO A 189 29.49 8.84 15.59
C PRO A 189 29.27 10.34 15.89
N PRO A 190 30.01 10.94 16.84
CA PRO A 190 29.85 12.34 17.19
C PRO A 190 30.18 13.26 16.00
N ALA A 191 29.27 14.20 15.70
CA ALA A 191 29.47 15.27 14.72
C ALA A 191 30.04 14.82 13.36
N SER A 192 29.37 13.89 12.69
CA SER A 192 29.64 13.56 11.29
C SER A 192 28.34 13.44 10.48
N PRO A 193 28.34 13.80 9.18
CA PRO A 193 27.20 13.63 8.27
C PRO A 193 26.79 12.15 8.08
N VAL A 194 27.48 11.21 8.72
CA VAL A 194 27.33 9.78 8.48
C VAL A 194 25.97 9.25 8.96
N GLY A 195 25.35 9.88 9.96
CA GLY A 195 24.02 9.48 10.46
C GLY A 195 22.93 9.60 9.40
N TRP A 196 22.87 10.72 8.68
CA TRP A 196 21.89 10.91 7.62
C TRP A 196 22.22 10.08 6.37
N ILE A 197 23.50 9.90 6.05
CA ILE A 197 23.93 9.01 4.95
C ILE A 197 23.49 7.57 5.23
N ALA A 198 23.71 7.08 6.44
CA ALA A 198 23.30 5.74 6.86
C ALA A 198 21.77 5.55 6.80
N ALA A 199 21.00 6.56 7.22
CA ALA A 199 19.55 6.54 7.13
C ALA A 199 19.03 6.54 5.68
N LEU A 200 19.63 7.36 4.81
CA LEU A 200 19.29 7.40 3.38
C LEU A 200 19.63 6.07 2.70
N LEU A 201 20.80 5.49 2.99
CA LEU A 201 21.19 4.18 2.47
C LEU A 201 20.23 3.09 2.95
N ALA A 202 19.76 3.17 4.21
CA ALA A 202 18.81 2.20 4.75
C ALA A 202 17.44 2.22 4.07
N LEU A 203 17.08 3.33 3.41
CA LEU A 203 15.90 3.44 2.55
C LEU A 203 16.18 3.03 1.10
N ALA A 204 17.31 3.50 0.54
CA ALA A 204 17.65 3.34 -0.88
C ALA A 204 18.00 1.90 -1.24
N ILE A 205 18.75 1.19 -0.39
CA ILE A 205 19.16 -0.21 -0.61
C ILE A 205 17.92 -1.12 -0.78
N PRO A 206 16.92 -1.11 0.11
CA PRO A 206 15.66 -1.85 -0.09
C PRO A 206 14.95 -1.58 -1.40
N ALA A 207 14.82 -0.30 -1.77
CA ALA A 207 14.09 0.11 -2.97
C ALA A 207 14.82 -0.34 -4.24
N GLY A 208 16.14 -0.16 -4.31
CA GLY A 208 16.96 -0.57 -5.44
C GLY A 208 17.03 -2.09 -5.61
N VAL A 209 17.28 -2.81 -4.52
CA VAL A 209 17.40 -4.28 -4.56
C VAL A 209 16.08 -4.94 -4.96
N ALA A 210 14.96 -4.51 -4.38
CA ALA A 210 13.67 -5.11 -4.68
C ALA A 210 13.09 -4.69 -6.06
N GLY A 211 13.51 -3.54 -6.62
CA GLY A 211 13.18 -3.13 -7.99
C GLY A 211 13.95 -3.90 -9.08
N SER A 212 15.14 -4.42 -8.75
CA SER A 212 16.03 -5.06 -9.73
C SER A 212 15.65 -6.50 -10.14
N GLY A 213 14.68 -7.13 -9.47
CA GLY A 213 14.30 -8.53 -9.73
C GLY A 213 15.35 -9.57 -9.32
N GLN A 214 16.55 -9.16 -8.89
CA GLN A 214 17.64 -10.03 -8.46
C GLN A 214 17.51 -10.50 -6.99
N VAL A 215 16.32 -10.51 -6.39
CA VAL A 215 16.09 -10.78 -4.95
C VAL A 215 16.59 -12.17 -4.50
N THR A 216 16.92 -13.09 -5.40
CA THR A 216 17.24 -14.48 -5.06
C THR A 216 18.67 -14.70 -4.53
N TRP A 217 19.70 -14.04 -5.05
CA TRP A 217 21.10 -14.40 -4.69
C TRP A 217 21.50 -14.00 -3.26
N TRP A 218 21.05 -12.86 -2.76
CA TRP A 218 21.25 -12.40 -1.36
C TRP A 218 20.39 -13.14 -0.33
N THR A 219 19.41 -13.95 -0.76
CA THR A 219 18.61 -14.79 0.16
C THR A 219 19.27 -16.13 0.50
N THR A 220 20.41 -16.44 -0.14
CA THR A 220 21.16 -17.67 0.14
C THR A 220 21.69 -17.68 1.57
N ARG A 221 21.74 -18.87 2.18
CA ARG A 221 22.27 -19.04 3.56
C ARG A 221 23.71 -18.54 3.67
N ALA A 222 24.52 -18.76 2.63
CA ALA A 222 25.91 -18.31 2.58
C ALA A 222 26.03 -16.77 2.62
N MET A 223 25.27 -16.05 1.79
CA MET A 223 25.31 -14.58 1.79
C MET A 223 24.75 -13.98 3.08
N ARG A 224 23.67 -14.55 3.63
CA ARG A 224 23.15 -14.13 4.95
C ARG A 224 24.19 -14.33 6.06
N GLY A 225 24.91 -15.45 6.03
CA GLY A 225 26.02 -15.70 6.94
C GLY A 225 27.14 -14.66 6.82
N ALA A 226 27.53 -14.33 5.58
CA ALA A 226 28.55 -13.31 5.32
C ALA A 226 28.11 -11.90 5.78
N LEU A 227 26.86 -11.51 5.53
CA LEU A 227 26.31 -10.23 5.98
C LEU A 227 26.21 -10.13 7.50
N LEU A 228 25.82 -11.22 8.19
CA LEU A 228 25.80 -11.27 9.65
C LEU A 228 27.21 -11.18 10.22
N ALA A 229 28.18 -11.89 9.64
CA ALA A 229 29.58 -11.80 10.05
C ALA A 229 30.12 -10.37 9.87
N LEU A 230 29.85 -9.73 8.72
CA LEU A 230 30.23 -8.34 8.47
C LEU A 230 29.59 -7.38 9.49
N LEU A 231 28.31 -7.55 9.79
CA LEU A 231 27.60 -6.74 10.78
C LEU A 231 28.24 -6.88 12.17
N LEU A 232 28.54 -8.10 12.61
CA LEU A 232 29.15 -8.36 13.92
C LEU A 232 30.57 -7.79 14.00
N VAL A 233 31.37 -7.97 12.96
CA VAL A 233 32.74 -7.41 12.90
C VAL A 233 32.68 -5.88 12.92
N ALA A 234 31.81 -5.26 12.10
CA ALA A 234 31.68 -3.81 12.06
C ALA A 234 31.16 -3.24 13.38
N ALA A 235 30.21 -3.92 14.04
CA ALA A 235 29.72 -3.55 15.38
C ALA A 235 30.82 -3.66 16.45
N GLY A 236 31.63 -4.72 16.41
CA GLY A 236 32.77 -4.88 17.31
C GLY A 236 33.83 -3.80 17.12
N VAL A 237 34.16 -3.49 15.87
CA VAL A 237 35.10 -2.40 15.53
C VAL A 237 34.56 -1.04 15.97
N TYR A 238 33.27 -0.78 15.74
CA TYR A 238 32.62 0.46 16.18
C TYR A 238 32.61 0.58 17.70
N GLY A 239 32.22 -0.48 18.42
CA GLY A 239 32.19 -0.49 19.88
C GLY A 239 33.59 -0.29 20.49
N TRP A 240 34.60 -0.98 19.95
CA TRP A 240 35.98 -0.79 20.37
C TRP A 240 36.48 0.63 20.11
N ALA A 241 36.25 1.16 18.90
CA ALA A 241 36.69 2.50 18.53
C ALA A 241 35.92 3.59 19.31
N SER A 242 34.63 3.39 19.57
CA SER A 242 33.82 4.31 20.36
C SER A 242 34.29 4.31 21.81
N SER A 243 34.47 3.14 22.42
CA SER A 243 34.98 3.04 23.79
C SER A 243 36.41 3.57 23.93
N SER A 244 37.23 3.41 22.90
CA SER A 244 38.62 3.85 22.95
C SER A 244 38.73 5.34 22.66
N TYR A 245 38.01 5.88 21.67
CA TYR A 245 38.28 7.21 21.14
C TYR A 245 37.17 8.25 21.34
N VAL A 246 36.02 7.88 21.88
CA VAL A 246 34.94 8.81 22.21
C VAL A 246 34.94 9.05 23.72
N ILE A 247 35.04 10.31 24.11
CA ILE A 247 35.09 10.77 25.50
C ILE A 247 33.95 11.76 25.75
N ALA A 248 33.54 11.93 27.00
CA ALA A 248 32.56 12.93 27.36
C ALA A 248 33.21 14.33 27.33
N GLY A 249 32.65 15.23 26.52
CA GLY A 249 33.00 16.64 26.49
C GLY A 249 32.13 17.47 27.44
N GLU A 250 32.29 18.79 27.37
CA GLU A 250 31.55 19.75 28.20
C GLU A 250 30.03 19.57 28.03
N GLN A 251 29.28 19.66 29.13
CA GLN A 251 27.82 19.46 29.17
C GLN A 251 27.34 18.05 28.71
N GLY A 252 28.25 17.08 28.60
CA GLY A 252 27.94 15.70 28.20
C GLY A 252 27.91 15.49 26.68
N ALA A 253 28.34 16.46 25.87
CA ALA A 253 28.46 16.28 24.42
C ALA A 253 29.64 15.35 24.08
N PRO A 254 29.47 14.29 23.28
CA PRO A 254 30.55 13.36 22.99
C PRO A 254 31.62 13.99 22.09
N LEU A 255 32.89 13.86 22.48
CA LEU A 255 34.06 14.37 21.77
C LEU A 255 34.91 13.21 21.23
N VAL A 256 35.49 13.38 20.05
CA VAL A 256 36.38 12.39 19.42
C VAL A 256 37.84 12.78 19.65
N ARG A 257 38.61 11.92 20.31
CA ARG A 257 40.04 12.10 20.52
C ARG A 257 40.86 11.66 19.29
N GLY A 258 41.96 12.35 19.03
CA GLY A 258 42.92 11.96 17.99
C GLY A 258 43.96 10.96 18.49
N THR A 259 44.70 10.34 17.57
CA THR A 259 45.83 9.44 17.91
C THR A 259 47.17 10.16 18.00
N GLU A 260 47.25 11.42 17.55
CA GLU A 260 48.49 12.20 17.52
C GLU A 260 48.20 13.59 18.08
N CYS A 261 48.96 13.99 19.11
CA CYS A 261 48.91 15.33 19.66
C CYS A 261 49.56 16.35 18.72
N THR A 262 49.14 17.62 18.83
CA THR A 262 49.85 18.75 18.22
C THR A 262 51.20 18.99 18.91
N LEU A 263 52.08 19.76 18.28
CA LEU A 263 53.38 20.13 18.87
C LEU A 263 53.18 20.91 20.18
N ASP A 264 52.25 21.85 20.21
CA ASP A 264 51.96 22.68 21.39
C ASP A 264 51.40 21.84 22.55
N ALA A 265 50.46 20.91 22.25
CA ALA A 265 49.94 20.00 23.26
C ALA A 265 51.02 19.07 23.82
N LYS A 266 51.97 18.63 22.97
CA LYS A 266 53.09 17.78 23.39
C LYS A 266 54.09 18.52 24.30
N LEU A 267 54.22 19.85 24.18
CA LEU A 267 55.07 20.65 25.07
C LEU A 267 54.48 20.77 26.48
N VAL A 268 53.14 20.73 26.60
CA VAL A 268 52.42 20.88 27.88
C VAL A 268 52.19 19.52 28.56
N TYR A 269 51.80 18.50 27.79
CA TYR A 269 51.32 17.20 28.29
C TYR A 269 52.25 16.04 27.92
N GLU A 270 53.56 16.31 27.83
CA GLU A 270 54.62 15.49 27.24
C GLU A 270 54.43 13.95 27.35
N SER A 271 54.21 13.42 28.56
CA SER A 271 54.07 11.98 28.82
C SER A 271 52.64 11.43 28.75
N GLU A 272 51.64 12.30 28.67
CA GLU A 272 50.21 11.96 28.74
C GLU A 272 49.58 11.91 27.35
N CYS A 273 50.26 12.41 26.32
CA CYS A 273 49.82 12.28 24.94
C CYS A 273 49.90 10.82 24.43
N PRO A 274 48.85 10.26 23.79
CA PRO A 274 47.58 10.89 23.38
C PRO A 274 46.42 10.74 24.38
N ASP A 275 46.62 10.05 25.49
CA ASP A 275 45.64 9.76 26.55
C ASP A 275 45.58 10.90 27.61
N LEU A 276 45.16 12.08 27.16
CA LEU A 276 45.09 13.29 28.00
C LEU A 276 44.15 13.11 29.21
N PRO A 277 44.51 13.67 30.38
CA PRO A 277 43.68 13.61 31.58
C PRO A 277 42.42 14.48 31.47
N SER A 278 41.42 14.18 32.31
CA SER A 278 40.07 14.78 32.21
C SER A 278 40.02 16.30 32.42
N ASP A 279 40.98 16.85 33.16
CA ASP A 279 41.17 18.28 33.39
C ASP A 279 41.66 19.00 32.12
N ALA A 280 42.61 18.43 31.39
CA ALA A 280 43.07 18.97 30.09
C ALA A 280 41.94 19.02 29.05
N LEU A 281 40.98 18.08 29.15
CA LEU A 281 39.80 18.01 28.28
C LEU A 281 38.72 19.03 28.66
N ALA A 282 38.65 19.43 29.93
CA ALA A 282 37.74 20.47 30.40
C ALA A 282 38.16 21.86 29.91
N ASP A 283 39.47 22.14 29.89
CA ASP A 283 40.00 23.41 29.40
C ASP A 283 40.00 23.51 27.86
N ALA A 284 40.16 22.39 27.16
CA ALA A 284 40.20 22.33 25.70
C ALA A 284 38.81 22.32 25.01
N ALA A 285 37.73 22.42 25.78
CA ALA A 285 36.36 22.47 25.25
C ALA A 285 36.12 23.60 24.23
N TYR A 286 37.04 24.56 24.11
CA TYR A 286 36.99 25.65 23.13
C TYR A 286 37.47 25.28 21.71
N ASP A 287 38.42 24.35 21.53
CA ASP A 287 38.81 23.83 20.20
C ASP A 287 39.62 22.51 20.26
N PRO A 288 39.04 21.34 19.90
CA PRO A 288 39.74 20.06 19.89
C PRO A 288 40.88 19.96 18.86
N ALA A 289 40.96 20.86 17.88
CA ALA A 289 42.06 20.92 16.93
C ALA A 289 43.36 21.45 17.55
N THR A 290 43.30 22.01 18.77
CA THR A 290 44.47 22.47 19.52
C THR A 290 45.20 21.32 20.22
N LEU A 291 44.47 20.29 20.66
CA LEU A 291 45.04 19.14 21.38
C LEU A 291 45.57 18.06 20.43
N TRP A 292 44.81 17.70 19.40
CA TRP A 292 45.19 16.66 18.45
C TRP A 292 45.24 17.16 17.01
N THR A 293 46.07 16.52 16.19
CA THR A 293 46.16 16.86 14.77
C THR A 293 44.84 16.61 14.05
N ALA A 294 44.44 17.52 13.15
CA ALA A 294 43.23 17.36 12.35
C ALA A 294 43.22 16.05 11.54
N ALA A 295 44.40 15.61 11.08
CA ALA A 295 44.57 14.34 10.38
C ALA A 295 44.26 13.12 11.28
N SER A 296 44.70 13.13 12.55
CA SER A 296 44.46 12.02 13.47
C SER A 296 42.99 11.94 13.90
N ILE A 297 42.37 13.09 14.21
CA ILE A 297 40.92 13.18 14.46
C ILE A 297 40.14 12.70 13.24
N GLY A 298 40.57 13.12 12.04
CA GLY A 298 39.96 12.71 10.78
C GLY A 298 39.97 11.18 10.58
N ARG A 299 41.09 10.51 10.85
CA ARG A 299 41.19 9.04 10.76
C ARG A 299 40.22 8.32 11.70
N VAL A 300 40.14 8.78 12.96
CA VAL A 300 39.22 8.19 13.95
C VAL A 300 37.76 8.43 13.55
N LYS A 301 37.41 9.63 13.09
CA LYS A 301 36.07 9.93 12.57
C LYS A 301 35.72 9.07 11.35
N TRP A 302 36.66 8.84 10.43
CA TRP A 302 36.48 7.95 9.29
C TRP A 302 36.29 6.49 9.72
N MET A 303 37.01 6.03 10.74
CA MET A 303 36.86 4.68 11.27
C MET A 303 35.48 4.47 11.94
N LEU A 304 35.06 5.41 12.79
CA LEU A 304 33.73 5.38 13.44
C LEU A 304 32.61 5.48 12.40
N GLY A 305 32.73 6.42 11.46
CA GLY A 305 31.75 6.60 10.40
C GLY A 305 31.68 5.41 9.44
N GLY A 306 32.83 4.88 9.03
CA GLY A 306 32.93 3.75 8.12
C GLY A 306 32.34 2.47 8.73
N SER A 307 32.68 2.16 9.99
CA SER A 307 32.11 1.01 10.69
C SER A 307 30.60 1.15 10.89
N TRP A 308 30.10 2.34 11.26
CA TRP A 308 28.67 2.62 11.35
C TRP A 308 27.94 2.46 10.00
N GLY A 309 28.53 2.97 8.91
CA GLY A 309 27.99 2.82 7.56
C GLY A 309 27.91 1.36 7.12
N LEU A 310 28.92 0.54 7.47
CA LEU A 310 28.91 -0.90 7.22
C LEU A 310 27.82 -1.62 8.01
N ILE A 311 27.62 -1.27 9.29
CA ILE A 311 26.51 -1.81 10.11
C ILE A 311 25.18 -1.50 9.43
N ALA A 312 24.95 -0.24 9.04
CA ALA A 312 23.74 0.19 8.38
C ALA A 312 23.49 -0.59 7.09
N ALA A 313 24.49 -0.65 6.19
CA ALA A 313 24.38 -1.35 4.92
C ALA A 313 24.11 -2.86 5.10
N ALA A 314 24.83 -3.53 5.99
CA ALA A 314 24.65 -4.95 6.27
C ALA A 314 23.27 -5.24 6.88
N ALA A 315 22.81 -4.42 7.82
CA ALA A 315 21.49 -4.54 8.42
C ALA A 315 20.38 -4.34 7.38
N SER A 316 20.50 -3.34 6.50
CA SER A 316 19.53 -3.09 5.43
C SER A 316 19.45 -4.27 4.46
N LEU A 317 20.58 -4.86 4.09
CA LEU A 317 20.60 -6.05 3.22
C LEU A 317 19.99 -7.29 3.90
N LEU A 318 20.20 -7.46 5.20
CA LEU A 318 19.57 -8.55 5.96
C LEU A 318 18.06 -8.39 6.08
N VAL A 319 17.58 -7.18 6.41
CA VAL A 319 16.15 -6.87 6.52
C VAL A 319 15.46 -7.08 5.18
N THR A 320 16.06 -6.61 4.10
CA THR A 320 15.51 -6.78 2.74
C THR A 320 15.51 -8.24 2.30
N GLY A 321 16.58 -9.00 2.58
CA GLY A 321 16.64 -10.43 2.30
C GLY A 321 15.68 -11.28 3.13
N TRP A 322 15.37 -10.88 4.37
CA TRP A 322 14.43 -11.61 5.23
C TRP A 322 12.97 -11.27 4.92
N LEU A 323 12.67 -10.00 4.63
CA LEU A 323 11.33 -9.52 4.31
C LEU A 323 10.94 -9.71 2.85
N GLY A 324 11.89 -9.68 1.93
CA GLY A 324 11.66 -9.85 0.48
C GLY A 324 11.53 -11.31 0.03
N GLY A 325 11.88 -12.28 0.89
CA GLY A 325 11.83 -13.70 0.53
C GLY A 325 10.39 -14.23 0.31
N PRO A 326 10.20 -15.18 -0.63
CA PRO A 326 8.89 -15.78 -0.89
C PRO A 326 8.42 -16.56 0.36
N ARG A 327 7.31 -16.13 0.96
CA ARG A 327 6.62 -16.92 1.98
C ARG A 327 5.68 -17.89 1.28
N ARG A 328 5.86 -19.19 1.49
CA ARG A 328 4.84 -20.18 1.11
C ARG A 328 3.61 -19.91 1.96
N LEU A 329 2.58 -19.32 1.38
CA LEU A 329 1.27 -19.28 2.01
C LEU A 329 0.79 -20.72 2.09
N LYS A 330 0.59 -21.22 3.31
CA LYS A 330 -0.07 -22.49 3.54
C LYS A 330 -1.49 -22.29 3.02
N GLN A 331 -1.85 -22.95 1.93
CA GLN A 331 -3.26 -23.03 1.53
C GLN A 331 -3.92 -23.85 2.62
N GLU A 332 -4.70 -23.18 3.47
CA GLU A 332 -5.63 -23.86 4.36
C GLU A 332 -6.69 -24.50 3.46
N GLY A 333 -6.82 -25.82 3.57
CA GLY A 333 -7.72 -26.65 2.79
C GLY A 333 -9.11 -26.74 3.39
#